data_AF-A0AAU2TWQ8-F1
#
_entry.id   AF-A0AAU2TWQ8-F1
#
_cell.length_a   1.000
_cell.length_b   1.000
_cell.length_c   1.000
_cell.angle_alpha   90.00
_cell.angle_beta   90.00
_cell.angle_gamma   90.00
#
_symmetry.space_group_name_H-M   'P 1'
#
loop_
_entity.id
_entity.type
_entity.pdbx_description
1 polymer ?
#
loop_
_entity_poly.entity_id
_entity_poly.type
_entity_poly.pdbx_seq_one_letter_code
_entity_poly.pdbx_strand_id
1 'polypeptide(L)'
;MIPAPAGRRALVGAARSRPCTLVVCRGCCCGDARKHPGYDHAWQLERLRAAAADSAGAFEVRTTDCLGPCDQANVVVVQPSADGRRAGGRATWVGFAMDDDCTEEILTWAAAGGPGIAAAPLTLELQFISPPRGERVRSRR
;
A
#
# COMPACT_ATOMS: atom_id res chain seq x y z
N MET A 1 -39.33 41.54 8.53
CA MET A 1 -37.86 41.35 8.54
C MET A 1 -37.55 40.32 9.62
N ILE A 2 -37.49 39.04 9.25
CA ILE A 2 -37.30 37.90 10.18
C ILE A 2 -35.83 37.50 10.10
N PRO A 3 -35.06 37.42 11.21
CA PRO A 3 -33.68 36.98 11.17
C PRO A 3 -33.60 35.46 10.95
N ALA A 4 -32.69 35.03 10.08
CA ALA A 4 -32.41 33.62 9.80
C ALA A 4 -31.67 32.96 10.99
N PRO A 5 -31.95 31.68 11.31
CA PRO A 5 -31.16 30.96 12.30
C PRO A 5 -29.77 30.58 11.75
N ALA A 6 -28.77 30.80 12.58
CA ALA A 6 -27.37 30.47 12.35
C ALA A 6 -27.12 28.95 12.28
N GLY A 7 -26.35 28.56 11.27
CA GLY A 7 -25.29 27.56 11.34
C GLY A 7 -25.58 26.24 12.04
N ARG A 8 -26.12 25.26 11.30
CA ARG A 8 -25.72 23.87 11.52
C ARG A 8 -24.35 23.67 10.89
N ARG A 9 -23.31 23.87 11.70
CA ARG A 9 -21.93 23.46 11.43
C ARG A 9 -21.99 21.95 11.16
N ALA A 10 -21.82 21.53 9.90
CA ALA A 10 -21.69 20.13 9.56
C ALA A 10 -20.51 19.56 10.37
N LEU A 11 -20.83 18.78 11.40
CA LEU A 11 -19.87 18.03 12.18
C LEU A 11 -19.23 17.04 11.22
N VAL A 12 -17.98 17.32 10.82
CA VAL A 12 -17.03 16.38 10.23
C VAL A 12 -17.66 15.47 9.17
N GLY A 13 -17.56 15.85 7.89
CA GLY A 13 -17.84 14.93 6.78
C GLY A 13 -17.27 13.56 7.13
N ALA A 14 -18.16 12.59 7.33
CA ALA A 14 -17.87 11.28 7.87
C ALA A 14 -16.53 10.79 7.36
N ALA A 15 -15.60 10.51 8.28
CA ALA A 15 -14.24 10.08 7.98
C ALA A 15 -14.24 9.21 6.73
N ARG A 16 -13.77 9.75 5.60
CA ARG A 16 -13.70 8.99 4.34
C ARG A 16 -13.04 7.68 4.71
N SER A 17 -13.75 6.57 4.48
CA SER A 17 -13.26 5.23 4.76
C SER A 17 -11.88 5.14 4.16
N ARG A 18 -10.86 5.02 5.02
CA ARG A 18 -9.47 5.09 4.57
C ARG A 18 -9.26 4.00 3.52
N PRO A 19 -8.80 4.33 2.30
CA PRO A 19 -8.66 3.35 1.25
C PRO A 19 -7.54 2.35 1.56
N CYS A 20 -7.42 1.32 0.73
CA CYS A 20 -6.26 0.43 0.78
C CYS A 20 -4.97 1.26 0.58
N THR A 21 -3.87 0.92 1.24
CA THR A 21 -2.61 1.67 1.10
C THR A 21 -1.45 0.73 0.79
N LEU A 22 -0.79 0.96 -0.34
CA LEU A 22 0.47 0.32 -0.69
C LEU A 22 1.63 1.11 -0.07
N VAL A 23 2.39 0.50 0.82
CA VAL A 23 3.62 1.08 1.39
C VAL A 23 4.81 0.40 0.75
N VAL A 24 5.54 1.16 -0.06
CA VAL A 24 6.64 0.67 -0.89
C VAL A 24 7.98 1.01 -0.23
N CYS A 25 8.81 0.01 0.01
CA CYS A 25 10.17 0.21 0.50
C CYS A 25 11.04 0.83 -0.60
N ARG A 26 11.68 1.98 -0.30
CA ARG A 26 12.57 2.72 -1.20
C ARG A 26 13.90 3.04 -0.52
N GLY A 27 14.45 2.03 0.14
CA GLY A 27 15.68 2.09 0.93
C GLY A 27 16.95 1.65 0.26
N CYS A 28 17.99 1.47 1.08
CA CYS A 28 19.30 0.99 0.65
C CYS A 28 19.29 -0.42 0.03
N CYS A 29 18.25 -1.21 0.24
CA CYS A 29 18.04 -2.50 -0.43
C CYS A 29 17.00 -2.40 -1.55
N CYS A 30 15.78 -1.97 -1.22
CA CYS A 30 14.67 -1.86 -2.15
C CYS A 30 14.77 -0.52 -2.88
N GLY A 31 15.34 -0.46 -4.09
CA GLY A 31 15.58 0.81 -4.80
C GLY A 31 17.03 1.03 -5.22
N ASP A 32 17.95 0.19 -4.76
CA ASP A 32 19.36 0.26 -5.14
C ASP A 32 19.65 -0.70 -6.31
N ALA A 33 19.89 -0.14 -7.50
CA ALA A 33 20.23 -0.89 -8.70
C ALA A 33 21.54 -1.72 -8.56
N ARG A 34 22.39 -1.42 -7.56
CA ARG A 34 23.57 -2.25 -7.26
C ARG A 34 23.19 -3.54 -6.52
N LYS A 35 22.10 -3.52 -5.76
CA LYS A 35 21.58 -4.69 -5.04
C LYS A 35 20.69 -5.54 -5.94
N HIS A 36 19.93 -4.91 -6.82
CA HIS A 36 19.05 -5.59 -7.78
C HIS A 36 19.34 -5.08 -9.20
N PRO A 37 20.48 -5.51 -9.79
CA PRO A 37 20.83 -5.10 -11.14
C PRO A 37 19.80 -5.63 -12.15
N GLY A 38 19.44 -4.79 -13.11
CA GLY A 38 18.46 -5.13 -14.15
C GLY A 38 17.00 -4.94 -13.75
N TYR A 39 16.71 -4.65 -12.48
CA TYR A 39 15.36 -4.32 -12.05
C TYR A 39 15.11 -2.81 -12.04
N ASP A 40 14.03 -2.37 -12.68
CA ASP A 40 13.65 -0.96 -12.75
C ASP A 40 12.73 -0.55 -11.58
N HIS A 41 13.37 -0.16 -10.47
CA HIS A 41 12.66 0.34 -9.29
C HIS A 41 11.91 1.65 -9.54
N ALA A 42 12.40 2.49 -10.48
CA ALA A 42 11.80 3.78 -10.78
C ALA A 42 10.51 3.59 -11.57
N TRP A 43 10.55 2.75 -12.62
CA TRP A 43 9.37 2.34 -13.36
C TRP A 43 8.31 1.74 -12.45
N GLN A 44 8.67 0.81 -11.57
CA GLN A 44 7.67 0.20 -10.67
C GLN A 44 7.00 1.25 -9.79
N LEU A 45 7.77 2.18 -9.21
CA LEU A 45 7.19 3.23 -8.37
C LEU A 45 6.26 4.15 -9.18
N GLU A 46 6.66 4.52 -10.39
CA GLU A 46 5.85 5.36 -11.27
C GLU A 46 4.56 4.66 -11.69
N ARG A 47 4.67 3.38 -12.08
CA ARG A 47 3.54 2.52 -12.43
C ARG A 47 2.52 2.42 -11.29
N LEU A 48 3.00 2.22 -10.05
CA LEU A 48 2.15 2.18 -8.86
C LEU A 48 1.43 3.52 -8.61
N ARG A 49 2.15 4.64 -8.74
CA ARG A 49 1.59 5.99 -8.55
C ARG A 49 0.57 6.35 -9.62
N ALA A 50 0.85 6.03 -10.88
CA ALA A 50 -0.06 6.24 -11.99
C ALA A 50 -1.39 5.50 -11.78
N ALA A 51 -1.34 4.19 -11.46
CA ALA A 51 -2.58 3.45 -11.17
C ALA A 51 -3.32 3.99 -9.94
N ALA A 52 -2.62 4.46 -8.90
CA ALA A 52 -3.28 5.07 -7.75
C ALA A 52 -4.06 6.34 -8.16
N ALA A 53 -3.46 7.18 -9.01
CA ALA A 53 -4.12 8.37 -9.54
C ALA A 53 -5.35 8.02 -10.41
N ASP A 54 -5.23 7.00 -11.25
CA ASP A 54 -6.32 6.55 -12.14
C ASP A 54 -7.44 5.80 -11.40
N SER A 55 -7.17 5.31 -10.18
CA SER A 55 -8.11 4.49 -9.39
C SER A 55 -9.31 5.25 -8.81
N ALA A 56 -9.40 6.57 -9.01
CA ALA A 56 -10.41 7.44 -8.39
C ALA A 56 -10.49 7.30 -6.85
N GLY A 57 -9.36 6.98 -6.21
CA GLY A 57 -9.25 6.86 -4.74
C GLY A 57 -9.55 5.46 -4.19
N ALA A 58 -9.56 4.41 -5.02
CA ALA A 58 -9.71 3.03 -4.53
C ALA A 58 -8.54 2.60 -3.63
N PHE A 59 -7.32 3.08 -3.92
CA PHE A 59 -6.15 2.88 -3.08
C PHE A 59 -5.18 4.07 -3.13
N GLU A 60 -4.23 4.10 -2.19
CA GLU A 60 -3.14 5.09 -2.12
C GLU A 60 -1.77 4.39 -2.18
N VAL A 61 -0.76 5.11 -2.66
CA VAL A 61 0.65 4.67 -2.62
C VAL A 61 1.46 5.60 -1.73
N ARG A 62 2.27 5.01 -0.85
CA ARG A 62 3.23 5.71 0.01
C ARG A 62 4.59 5.04 -0.11
N THR A 63 5.64 5.81 0.04
CA THR A 63 7.00 5.30 0.14
C THR A 63 7.51 5.37 1.57
N THR A 64 8.44 4.49 1.91
CA THR A 64 9.20 4.55 3.16
C THR A 64 10.65 4.15 2.91
N ASP A 65 11.56 4.69 3.70
CA ASP A 65 12.99 4.43 3.52
C ASP A 65 13.36 2.99 3.83
N CYS A 66 12.73 2.30 4.77
CA CYS A 66 13.05 0.88 5.00
C CYS A 66 11.87 0.19 5.66
N LEU A 67 11.59 -1.07 5.30
CA LEU A 67 10.55 -1.88 5.93
C LEU A 67 11.10 -2.99 6.83
N GLY A 68 12.42 -3.26 6.81
CA GLY A 68 13.10 -4.20 7.72
C GLY A 68 13.59 -5.50 7.06
N PRO A 69 12.72 -6.32 6.43
CA PRO A 69 13.11 -7.58 5.77
C PRO A 69 13.95 -7.37 4.49
N CYS A 70 15.17 -6.86 4.66
CA CYS A 70 16.07 -6.51 3.56
C CYS A 70 16.52 -7.73 2.73
N ASP A 71 16.48 -8.92 3.31
CA ASP A 71 16.74 -10.21 2.67
C ASP A 71 15.60 -10.65 1.73
N GLN A 72 14.41 -10.07 1.88
CA GLN A 72 13.24 -10.41 1.08
C GLN A 72 13.15 -9.60 -0.22
N ALA A 73 14.00 -8.59 -0.44
CA ALA A 73 14.05 -7.75 -1.66
C ALA A 73 12.73 -7.02 -2.04
N ASN A 74 12.87 -5.77 -2.48
CA ASN A 74 11.79 -4.91 -2.99
C ASN A 74 10.42 -5.03 -2.26
N VAL A 75 10.43 -4.94 -0.92
CA VAL A 75 9.26 -5.22 -0.09
C VAL A 75 8.14 -4.18 -0.28
N VAL A 76 6.90 -4.68 -0.43
CA VAL A 76 5.67 -3.88 -0.46
C VAL A 76 4.71 -4.35 0.62
N VAL A 77 4.10 -3.43 1.36
CA VAL A 77 3.06 -3.74 2.36
C VAL A 77 1.72 -3.24 1.86
N VAL A 78 0.77 -4.16 1.72
CA VAL A 78 -0.62 -3.85 1.40
C VAL A 78 -1.39 -3.68 2.71
N GLN A 79 -1.67 -2.44 3.08
CA GLN A 79 -2.46 -2.12 4.26
C GLN A 79 -3.95 -2.16 3.93
N PRO A 80 -4.77 -2.87 4.75
CA PRO A 80 -6.20 -2.91 4.53
C PRO A 80 -6.84 -1.53 4.69
N SER A 81 -7.89 -1.31 3.91
CA SER A 81 -8.83 -0.20 4.04
C SER A 81 -9.56 -0.25 5.38
N ALA A 82 -10.32 0.80 5.70
CA ALA A 82 -11.18 0.80 6.89
C ALA A 82 -12.17 -0.36 6.88
N ASP A 83 -12.79 -0.65 5.73
CA ASP A 83 -13.68 -1.79 5.55
C ASP A 83 -12.94 -3.13 5.65
N GLY A 84 -11.78 -3.24 4.99
CA GLY A 84 -10.96 -4.46 5.06
C GLY A 84 -10.56 -4.79 6.49
N ARG A 85 -10.21 -3.79 7.31
CA ARG A 85 -9.93 -4.01 8.74
C ARG A 85 -11.15 -4.46 9.52
N ARG A 86 -12.33 -3.88 9.26
CA ARG A 86 -13.59 -4.30 9.89
C ARG A 86 -13.95 -5.74 9.54
N ALA A 87 -13.67 -6.16 8.31
CA ALA A 87 -13.84 -7.53 7.83
C ALA A 87 -12.74 -8.50 8.33
N GLY A 88 -11.82 -8.06 9.20
CA GLY A 88 -10.77 -8.91 9.76
C GLY A 88 -9.45 -8.89 8.99
N GLY A 89 -9.36 -8.16 7.89
CA GLY A 89 -8.14 -7.95 7.12
C GLY A 89 -6.97 -7.43 7.96
N ARG A 90 -5.77 -7.89 7.62
CA ARG A 90 -4.50 -7.47 8.23
C ARG A 90 -3.56 -6.97 7.14
N ALA A 91 -2.52 -6.25 7.55
CA ALA A 91 -1.50 -5.83 6.62
C ALA A 91 -0.78 -7.07 6.07
N THR A 92 -0.70 -7.16 4.76
CA THR A 92 0.00 -8.25 4.07
C THR A 92 1.32 -7.73 3.54
N TRP A 93 2.38 -8.52 3.71
CA TRP A 93 3.73 -8.18 3.32
C TRP A 93 4.12 -9.02 2.11
N VAL A 94 4.53 -8.37 1.04
CA VAL A 94 4.98 -9.00 -0.19
C VAL A 94 6.48 -8.77 -0.30
N GLY A 95 7.24 -9.85 -0.36
CA GLY A 95 8.67 -9.86 -0.66
C GLY A 95 8.92 -10.19 -2.13
N PHE A 96 10.13 -9.96 -2.61
CA PHE A 96 10.60 -10.26 -3.96
C PHE A 96 9.69 -9.69 -5.05
N ALA A 97 9.05 -8.55 -4.79
CA ALA A 97 8.13 -7.90 -5.74
C ALA A 97 8.90 -7.24 -6.88
N MET A 98 9.58 -8.05 -7.69
CA MET A 98 10.60 -7.65 -8.67
C MET A 98 10.23 -8.06 -10.10
N ASP A 99 8.99 -8.45 -10.34
CA ASP A 99 8.48 -8.75 -11.67
C ASP A 99 7.22 -7.91 -11.95
N ASP A 100 6.93 -7.75 -13.23
CA ASP A 100 5.82 -6.93 -13.71
C ASP A 100 4.48 -7.54 -13.30
N ASP A 101 4.35 -8.87 -13.36
CA ASP A 101 3.14 -9.59 -12.99
C ASP A 101 2.79 -9.36 -11.52
N CYS A 102 3.74 -9.48 -10.60
CA CYS A 102 3.59 -9.16 -9.18
C CYS A 102 3.13 -7.72 -8.99
N THR A 103 3.71 -6.77 -9.74
CA THR A 103 3.32 -5.36 -9.67
C THR A 103 1.86 -5.15 -10.10
N GLU A 104 1.45 -5.78 -11.20
CA GLU A 104 0.07 -5.72 -11.71
C GLU A 104 -0.93 -6.46 -10.80
N GLU A 105 -0.53 -7.57 -10.18
CA GLU A 105 -1.33 -8.32 -9.22
C GLU A 105 -1.57 -7.53 -7.93
N ILE A 106 -0.54 -6.85 -7.40
CA ILE A 106 -0.69 -5.94 -6.26
C ILE A 106 -1.66 -4.81 -6.61
N LEU A 107 -1.55 -4.23 -7.80
CA LEU A 107 -2.43 -3.15 -8.26
C LEU A 107 -3.89 -3.61 -8.39
N THR A 108 -4.10 -4.74 -9.07
CA THR A 108 -5.42 -5.35 -9.23
C THR A 108 -6.06 -5.65 -7.88
N TRP A 109 -5.29 -6.23 -6.96
CA TRP A 109 -5.77 -6.56 -5.62
C TRP A 109 -6.08 -5.32 -4.78
N ALA A 110 -5.22 -4.29 -4.83
CA ALA A 110 -5.44 -3.04 -4.12
C ALA A 110 -6.67 -2.29 -4.63
N ALA A 111 -6.88 -2.24 -5.95
CA ALA A 111 -8.06 -1.66 -6.58
C ALA A 111 -9.35 -2.43 -6.23
N ALA A 112 -9.27 -3.75 -6.07
CA ALA A 112 -10.38 -4.58 -5.60
C ALA A 112 -10.68 -4.44 -4.09
N GLY A 113 -9.93 -3.58 -3.38
CA GLY A 113 -10.13 -3.28 -1.95
C GLY A 113 -9.11 -3.91 -1.00
N GLY A 114 -8.24 -4.78 -1.52
CA GLY A 114 -7.12 -5.36 -0.78
C GLY A 114 -7.52 -6.32 0.34
N PRO A 115 -6.62 -6.52 1.34
CA PRO A 115 -6.80 -7.52 2.39
C PRO A 115 -8.13 -7.37 3.16
N GLY A 116 -8.86 -8.47 3.29
CA GLY A 116 -10.14 -8.53 3.97
C GLY A 116 -11.35 -8.13 3.12
N ILE A 117 -11.15 -7.57 1.93
CA ILE A 117 -12.22 -7.27 0.96
C ILE A 117 -12.14 -8.19 -0.25
N ALA A 118 -10.95 -8.30 -0.85
CA ALA A 118 -10.69 -9.16 -1.99
C ALA A 118 -9.68 -10.25 -1.61
N ALA A 119 -9.87 -11.44 -2.17
CA ALA A 119 -8.86 -12.49 -2.11
C ALA A 119 -7.62 -12.07 -2.91
N ALA A 120 -6.43 -12.41 -2.40
CA ALA A 120 -5.21 -12.18 -3.16
C ALA A 120 -5.12 -13.21 -4.31
N PRO A 121 -4.50 -12.85 -5.44
CA PRO A 121 -4.11 -13.83 -6.45
C PRO A 121 -3.20 -14.90 -5.85
N LEU A 122 -3.41 -16.18 -6.20
CA LEU A 122 -2.63 -17.30 -5.65
C LEU A 122 -1.12 -17.18 -5.93
N THR A 123 -0.77 -16.62 -7.09
CA THR A 123 0.60 -16.29 -7.50
C THR A 123 1.24 -15.28 -6.55
N LEU A 124 0.52 -14.21 -6.21
CA LEU A 124 0.95 -13.21 -5.23
C LEU A 124 1.11 -13.80 -3.80
N GLU A 125 0.27 -14.77 -3.41
CA GLU A 125 0.37 -15.42 -2.09
C GLU A 125 1.70 -16.15 -1.88
N LEU A 126 2.33 -16.65 -2.96
CA LEU A 126 3.65 -17.30 -2.91
C LEU A 126 4.76 -16.33 -2.48
N GLN A 127 4.54 -15.04 -2.64
CA GLN A 127 5.48 -13.97 -2.28
C GLN A 127 5.18 -13.37 -0.90
N PHE A 128 4.22 -13.91 -0.16
CA PHE A 128 3.91 -13.43 1.18
C PHE A 128 5.00 -13.76 2.18
N ILE A 129 5.46 -12.73 2.87
CA ILE A 129 6.49 -12.82 3.91
C ILE A 129 5.89 -12.50 5.27
N SER A 130 6.55 -12.98 6.33
CA SER A 130 6.18 -12.57 7.68
C SER A 130 6.60 -11.13 7.94
N PRO A 131 5.81 -10.34 8.68
CA PRO A 131 6.26 -9.05 9.18
C PRO A 131 7.52 -9.24 10.04
N PRO A 132 8.46 -8.28 10.04
CA PRO A 132 9.62 -8.34 10.91
C PRO A 132 9.16 -8.40 12.37
N ARG A 133 9.64 -9.39 13.13
CA ARG A 133 9.32 -9.50 14.55
C ARG A 133 10.17 -8.47 15.32
N GLY A 134 9.52 -7.48 15.92
CA GLY A 134 10.08 -6.82 17.11
C GLY A 134 10.89 -5.53 16.96
N GLU A 135 10.90 -4.83 15.82
CA GLU A 135 11.35 -3.44 15.78
C GLU A 135 10.36 -2.60 14.97
N ARG A 136 9.72 -1.62 15.62
CA ARG A 136 8.92 -0.62 14.92
C ARG A 136 9.87 0.13 13.98
N VAL A 137 9.75 -0.13 12.69
CA VAL A 137 10.36 0.66 11.62
C VAL A 137 10.01 2.14 11.87
N ARG A 138 11.00 2.92 12.29
CA ARG A 138 10.84 4.37 12.39
C ARG A 138 11.10 4.97 11.01
N SER A 139 10.06 5.43 10.32
CA SER A 139 10.28 6.33 9.19
C SER A 139 10.83 7.64 9.75
N ARG A 140 12.05 8.03 9.40
CA ARG A 140 12.47 9.42 9.62
C ARG A 140 11.67 10.30 8.66
N ARG A 141 11.12 11.38 9.20
CA ARG A 141 10.30 12.36 8.48
C ARG A 141 11.19 13.46 7.93
#